data_AF-A0AAW7DJL3-F1
#
_entry.id   AF-A0AAW7DJL3-F1
#
_cell.length_a   1.000
_cell.length_b   1.000
_cell.length_c   1.000
_cell.angle_alpha   90.00
_cell.angle_beta   90.00
_cell.angle_gamma   90.00
#
_symmetry.space_group_name_H-M   'P 1'
#
loop_
_entity.id
_entity.type
_entity.pdbx_description
1 polymer ?
#
loop_
_entity_poly.entity_id
_entity_poly.type
_entity_poly.pdbx_seq_one_letter_code
_entity_poly.pdbx_strand_id
1 'polypeptide(L)'
;MSQFNIMKFSYLILLTFMLNAGCAFGSSDQTPEETDTILPAFTTAELIGKGNPTMVGNGYKLLPEVAKQFELMKADAQKAGFKIQVISSYRNYTYQNGIWERKYKANQAKKIAVKENIEKIIEYSTIPGTSRHHWGTDLDIIDGTRGIPADPLNEKHFNEGGSMHKFKIWLDENASKYGFYLVYTDNSARKGFKYEPWHFTYKAISEPMLQAYKKLDIKKVLQENKLLGSENFTDDFIEKYRKENILDINPVIK
;
A
#
# COMPACT_ATOMS: atom_id res chain seq x y z
N MET A 1 0.05 58.44 -17.63
CA MET A 1 0.30 57.07 -18.13
C MET A 1 1.29 56.41 -17.19
N SER A 2 0.92 55.22 -16.72
CA SER A 2 1.41 54.55 -15.51
C SER A 2 2.86 54.06 -15.63
N GLN A 3 3.67 54.30 -14.59
CA GLN A 3 4.94 53.63 -14.34
C GLN A 3 4.70 52.42 -13.40
N PHE A 4 5.21 51.24 -13.75
CA PHE A 4 5.21 50.08 -12.85
C PHE A 4 6.59 49.89 -12.23
N ASN A 5 6.63 50.07 -10.91
CA ASN A 5 7.78 49.85 -10.05
C ASN A 5 7.75 48.42 -9.49
N ILE A 6 8.92 47.78 -9.46
CA ILE A 6 9.12 46.39 -9.00
C ILE A 6 9.22 46.40 -7.47
N MET A 7 8.37 45.62 -6.80
CA MET A 7 8.37 45.47 -5.34
C MET A 7 8.85 44.07 -4.97
N LYS A 8 10.10 43.98 -4.50
CA LYS A 8 10.63 42.83 -3.74
C LYS A 8 10.31 43.07 -2.26
N PHE A 9 9.54 42.19 -1.63
CA PHE A 9 9.37 42.19 -0.18
C PHE A 9 10.29 41.13 0.44
N SER A 10 11.25 41.61 1.22
CA SER A 10 12.07 40.81 2.15
C SER A 10 11.42 40.94 3.53
N TYR A 11 11.10 39.82 4.19
CA TYR A 11 10.67 39.84 5.59
C TYR A 11 11.89 39.69 6.50
N LEU A 12 12.21 40.78 7.21
CA LEU A 12 13.13 40.83 8.34
C LEU A 12 12.27 41.07 9.59
N ILE A 13 12.24 40.13 10.52
CA ILE A 13 11.61 40.31 11.83
C ILE A 13 12.71 40.59 12.85
N LEU A 14 12.72 41.82 13.37
CA LEU A 14 13.44 42.22 14.57
C LEU A 14 12.79 41.59 15.81
N LEU A 15 13.61 41.03 16.70
CA LEU A 15 13.24 40.81 18.10
C LEU A 15 14.29 41.47 18.99
N THR A 16 13.90 42.55 19.66
CA THR A 16 14.68 43.22 20.70
C THR A 16 13.97 42.97 22.03
N PHE A 17 14.59 42.27 22.98
CA PHE A 17 14.28 42.41 24.40
C PHE A 17 15.56 42.36 25.22
N MET A 18 15.61 43.24 26.22
CA MET A 18 16.78 43.66 26.99
C MET A 18 17.32 42.58 27.94
N LEU A 19 18.64 42.67 28.16
CA LEU A 19 19.35 42.02 29.26
C LEU A 19 18.78 42.44 30.62
N ASN A 20 18.68 41.48 31.53
CA ASN A 20 18.97 41.73 32.94
C ASN A 20 19.76 40.56 33.51
N ALA A 21 20.86 40.87 34.18
CA ALA A 21 21.84 39.92 34.68
C ALA A 21 21.40 39.29 36.01
N GLY A 22 21.62 37.98 36.16
CA GLY A 22 21.44 37.25 37.41
C GLY A 22 21.94 35.81 37.27
N CYS A 23 23.01 35.48 37.99
CA CYS A 23 23.73 34.22 37.98
C CYS A 23 22.86 32.99 38.29
N ALA A 24 23.10 31.85 37.60
CA ALA A 24 23.52 30.56 38.18
C ALA A 24 23.26 29.39 37.21
N PHE A 25 24.15 28.40 37.32
CA PHE A 25 24.27 27.16 36.54
C PHE A 25 22.97 26.34 36.35
N GLY A 26 22.83 25.73 35.18
CA GLY A 26 21.88 24.64 34.92
C GLY A 26 21.71 24.36 33.43
N SER A 27 22.56 23.51 32.86
CA SER A 27 22.38 22.98 31.51
C SER A 27 21.19 22.02 31.47
N SER A 28 20.15 22.35 30.72
CA SER A 28 19.20 21.35 30.19
C SER A 28 18.85 21.74 28.77
N ASP A 29 19.64 21.19 27.85
CA ASP A 29 19.32 21.09 26.44
C ASP A 29 18.12 20.15 26.31
N GLN A 30 16.92 20.70 26.10
CA GLN A 30 15.73 19.91 25.79
C GLN A 30 15.54 19.89 24.29
N THR A 31 16.09 18.84 23.67
CA THR A 31 15.67 18.36 22.35
C THR A 31 14.16 18.05 22.38
N PRO A 32 13.39 18.34 21.33
CA PRO A 32 11.99 17.97 21.29
C PRO A 32 11.88 16.44 21.31
N GLU A 33 11.19 15.93 22.32
CA GLU A 33 10.91 14.51 22.50
C GLU A 33 10.04 14.04 21.34
N GLU A 34 10.62 13.19 20.49
CA GLU A 34 9.92 12.48 19.43
C GLU A 34 8.88 11.60 20.11
N THR A 35 7.60 11.98 20.01
CA THR A 35 6.52 11.19 20.61
C THR A 35 6.45 9.87 19.87
N ASP A 36 7.08 8.85 20.46
CA ASP A 36 7.05 7.47 20.03
C ASP A 36 5.59 7.01 20.13
N THR A 37 4.82 7.21 19.06
CA THR A 37 3.47 6.72 18.95
C THR A 37 3.55 5.20 18.97
N ILE A 38 3.36 4.62 20.15
CA ILE A 38 3.20 3.19 20.34
C ILE A 38 1.94 2.78 19.57
N LEU A 39 2.14 2.33 18.33
CA LEU A 39 1.08 1.72 17.56
C LEU A 39 0.60 0.47 18.32
N PRO A 40 -0.72 0.25 18.44
CA PRO A 40 -1.22 -0.94 19.11
C PRO A 40 -0.64 -2.19 18.43
N ALA A 41 -0.26 -3.18 19.23
CA ALA A 41 0.21 -4.46 18.73
C ALA A 41 -0.86 -5.09 17.84
N PHE A 42 -0.58 -5.27 16.55
CA PHE A 42 -1.48 -5.91 15.60
C PHE A 42 -1.65 -7.39 15.95
N THR A 43 -2.88 -7.87 16.01
CA THR A 43 -3.16 -9.28 16.27
C THR A 43 -2.87 -10.13 15.04
N THR A 44 -2.53 -11.41 15.24
CA THR A 44 -2.40 -12.37 14.14
C THR A 44 -3.66 -12.42 13.28
N ALA A 45 -4.85 -12.35 13.90
CA ALA A 45 -6.13 -12.36 13.19
C ALA A 45 -6.24 -11.19 12.21
N GLU A 46 -5.92 -9.97 12.62
CA GLU A 46 -5.92 -8.79 11.74
C GLU A 46 -4.91 -8.95 10.60
N LEU A 47 -3.69 -9.36 10.91
CA LEU A 47 -2.59 -9.50 9.96
C LEU A 47 -2.86 -10.52 8.85
N ILE A 48 -3.65 -11.57 9.14
CA ILE A 48 -4.06 -12.61 8.17
C ILE A 48 -5.49 -12.42 7.64
N GLY A 49 -6.13 -11.29 7.93
CA GLY A 49 -7.47 -10.94 7.42
C GLY A 49 -8.63 -11.70 8.07
N LYS A 50 -8.40 -12.37 9.19
CA LYS A 50 -9.44 -13.02 10.01
C LYS A 50 -9.96 -12.13 11.14
N GLY A 51 -9.37 -10.95 11.32
CA GLY A 51 -9.84 -9.92 12.26
C GLY A 51 -11.05 -9.15 11.74
N ASN A 52 -11.60 -8.29 12.58
CA ASN A 52 -12.73 -7.41 12.26
C ASN A 52 -12.40 -5.94 12.56
N PRO A 53 -11.37 -5.37 11.90
CA PRO A 53 -11.04 -3.96 12.09
C PRO A 53 -12.17 -3.05 11.63
N THR A 54 -12.33 -1.91 12.29
CA THR A 54 -13.25 -0.85 11.86
C THR A 54 -12.75 -0.26 10.55
N MET A 55 -13.58 -0.36 9.51
CA MET A 55 -13.29 0.16 8.17
C MET A 55 -14.28 1.26 7.82
N VAL A 56 -13.81 2.30 7.13
CA VAL A 56 -14.60 3.43 6.65
C VAL A 56 -14.35 3.67 5.16
N GLY A 57 -15.19 4.51 4.54
CA GLY A 57 -15.10 4.88 3.13
C GLY A 57 -16.42 4.71 2.39
N ASN A 58 -16.55 5.40 1.25
CA ASN A 58 -17.68 5.24 0.33
C ASN A 58 -17.15 4.74 -1.02
N GLY A 59 -17.54 3.52 -1.40
CA GLY A 59 -16.99 2.82 -2.58
C GLY A 59 -15.63 2.15 -2.34
N TYR A 60 -15.12 2.17 -1.11
CA TYR A 60 -13.93 1.44 -0.66
C TYR A 60 -14.02 1.19 0.85
N LYS A 61 -13.11 0.37 1.39
CA LYS A 61 -12.99 0.07 2.82
C LYS A 61 -11.52 0.20 3.23
N LEU A 62 -11.23 1.16 4.11
CA LEU A 62 -9.90 1.46 4.63
C LEU A 62 -9.95 1.74 6.12
N LEU A 63 -8.81 1.63 6.80
CA LEU A 63 -8.68 2.12 8.17
C LEU A 63 -8.95 3.64 8.22
N PRO A 64 -9.50 4.18 9.33
CA PRO A 64 -9.91 5.59 9.40
C PRO A 64 -8.82 6.59 9.00
N GLU A 65 -7.60 6.45 9.51
CA GLU A 65 -6.50 7.35 9.15
C GLU A 65 -6.08 7.21 7.68
N VAL A 66 -6.12 5.99 7.13
CA VAL A 66 -5.81 5.74 5.72
C VAL A 66 -6.86 6.39 4.82
N ALA A 67 -8.14 6.27 5.16
CA ALA A 67 -9.23 6.90 4.41
C ALA A 67 -9.10 8.43 4.40
N LYS A 68 -8.72 9.04 5.53
CA LYS A 68 -8.49 10.48 5.63
C LYS A 68 -7.40 10.94 4.65
N GLN A 69 -6.25 10.28 4.64
CA GLN A 69 -5.15 10.63 3.72
C GLN A 69 -5.53 10.33 2.26
N PHE A 70 -6.27 9.26 2.03
CA PHE A 70 -6.74 8.90 0.69
C PHE A 70 -7.69 9.93 0.10
N GLU A 71 -8.62 10.49 0.89
CA GLU A 71 -9.52 11.54 0.41
C GLU A 71 -8.77 12.85 0.09
N LEU A 72 -7.69 13.17 0.81
CA LEU A 72 -6.81 14.30 0.44
C LEU A 72 -6.12 14.06 -0.90
N MET A 73 -5.53 12.87 -1.10
CA MET A 73 -4.91 12.48 -2.38
C MET A 73 -5.92 12.53 -3.53
N LYS A 74 -7.13 12.02 -3.30
CA LYS A 74 -8.21 12.00 -4.29
C LYS A 74 -8.69 13.40 -4.66
N ALA A 75 -8.78 14.33 -3.70
CA ALA A 75 -9.15 15.72 -3.96
C ALA A 75 -8.10 16.44 -4.83
N ASP A 76 -6.81 16.21 -4.59
CA ASP A 76 -5.75 16.83 -5.41
C ASP A 76 -5.60 16.16 -6.78
N ALA A 77 -5.83 14.84 -6.88
CA ALA A 77 -5.97 14.16 -8.16
C ALA A 77 -7.09 14.76 -9.01
N GLN A 78 -8.24 15.08 -8.38
CA GLN A 78 -9.37 15.72 -9.04
C GLN A 78 -9.01 17.11 -9.59
N LYS A 79 -8.27 17.92 -8.83
CA LYS A 79 -7.77 19.23 -9.31
C LYS A 79 -6.82 19.08 -10.48
N ALA A 80 -6.04 18.00 -10.53
CA ALA A 80 -5.17 17.64 -11.66
C ALA A 80 -5.93 17.02 -12.86
N GLY A 81 -7.26 16.90 -12.77
CA GLY A 81 -8.11 16.39 -13.86
C GLY A 81 -8.29 14.87 -13.86
N PHE A 82 -7.86 14.16 -12.82
CA PHE A 82 -8.04 12.71 -12.68
C PHE A 82 -9.23 12.36 -11.78
N LYS A 83 -9.90 11.25 -12.07
CA LYS A 83 -11.00 10.74 -11.25
C LYS A 83 -10.61 9.37 -10.72
N ILE A 84 -9.95 9.35 -9.56
CA ILE A 84 -9.53 8.09 -8.93
C ILE A 84 -10.77 7.20 -8.72
N GLN A 85 -10.70 5.97 -9.25
CA GLN A 85 -11.62 4.88 -8.96
C GLN A 85 -10.87 3.79 -8.21
N VAL A 86 -11.46 3.32 -7.11
CA VAL A 86 -10.94 2.19 -6.35
C VAL A 86 -11.53 0.92 -6.94
N ILE A 87 -10.66 0.03 -7.42
CA ILE A 87 -11.05 -1.30 -7.93
C ILE A 87 -11.11 -2.31 -6.79
N SER A 88 -10.16 -2.22 -5.86
CA SER A 88 -10.12 -3.09 -4.69
C SER A 88 -9.47 -2.39 -3.48
N SER A 89 -9.93 -2.74 -2.28
CA SER A 89 -9.49 -2.17 -0.99
C SER A 89 -9.49 -3.28 0.06
N TYR A 90 -9.91 -3.05 1.31
CA TYR A 90 -9.91 -4.10 2.33
C TYR A 90 -10.64 -5.37 1.86
N ARG A 91 -9.95 -6.50 2.03
CA ARG A 91 -10.47 -7.86 1.79
C ARG A 91 -10.24 -8.66 3.04
N ASN A 92 -11.29 -9.23 3.62
CA ASN A 92 -11.10 -10.23 4.68
C ASN A 92 -10.60 -11.57 4.08
N TYR A 93 -10.23 -12.49 4.95
CA TYR A 93 -9.71 -13.80 4.61
C TYR A 93 -10.67 -14.56 3.68
N THR A 94 -11.96 -14.62 4.04
CA THR A 94 -12.99 -15.33 3.27
C THR A 94 -13.11 -14.82 1.85
N TYR A 95 -13.07 -13.49 1.67
CA TYR A 95 -13.10 -12.87 0.34
C TYR A 95 -11.87 -13.24 -0.48
N GLN A 96 -10.67 -13.19 0.13
CA GLN A 96 -9.44 -13.59 -0.54
C GLN A 96 -9.44 -15.08 -0.91
N ASN A 97 -9.98 -15.95 -0.03
CA ASN A 97 -10.16 -17.37 -0.33
C ASN A 97 -11.09 -17.60 -1.51
N GLY A 98 -12.19 -16.85 -1.62
CA GLY A 98 -13.07 -16.91 -2.79
C GLY A 98 -12.37 -16.54 -4.11
N ILE A 99 -11.42 -15.60 -4.09
CA ILE A 99 -10.59 -15.29 -5.26
C ILE A 99 -9.65 -16.45 -5.59
N TRP A 100 -8.96 -16.98 -4.57
CA TRP A 100 -8.05 -18.10 -4.72
C TRP A 100 -8.76 -19.31 -5.34
N GLU A 101 -9.86 -19.75 -4.74
CA GLU A 101 -10.60 -20.92 -5.21
C GLU A 101 -11.14 -20.75 -6.63
N ARG A 102 -11.66 -19.56 -6.96
CA ARG A 102 -12.18 -19.28 -8.31
C ARG A 102 -11.07 -19.39 -9.35
N LYS A 103 -9.89 -18.79 -9.10
CA LYS A 103 -8.75 -18.86 -10.01
C LYS A 103 -8.22 -20.29 -10.13
N TYR A 104 -8.08 -20.99 -9.00
CA TYR A 104 -7.60 -22.37 -8.95
C TYR A 104 -8.49 -23.31 -9.76
N LYS A 105 -9.82 -23.28 -9.52
CA LYS A 105 -10.80 -24.08 -10.26
C LYS A 105 -10.84 -23.73 -11.74
N ALA A 106 -10.76 -22.45 -12.11
CA ALA A 106 -10.76 -22.01 -13.50
C ALA A 106 -9.53 -22.52 -14.29
N ASN A 107 -8.35 -22.51 -13.67
CA ASN A 107 -7.12 -23.04 -14.26
C ASN A 107 -7.14 -24.57 -14.33
N GLN A 108 -7.68 -25.24 -13.30
CA GLN A 108 -7.87 -26.68 -13.29
C GLN A 108 -8.83 -27.14 -14.41
N ALA A 109 -9.92 -26.41 -14.65
CA ALA A 109 -10.84 -26.67 -15.76
C ALA A 109 -10.15 -26.54 -17.14
N LYS A 110 -9.08 -25.74 -17.22
CA LYS A 110 -8.20 -25.63 -18.40
C LYS A 110 -7.10 -26.69 -18.43
N LYS A 111 -7.14 -27.69 -17.53
CA LYS A 111 -6.17 -28.78 -17.39
C LYS A 111 -4.73 -28.31 -17.10
N ILE A 112 -4.57 -27.14 -16.48
CA ILE A 112 -3.26 -26.65 -16.02
C ILE A 112 -2.79 -27.52 -14.85
N ALA A 113 -1.55 -27.98 -14.88
CA ALA A 113 -0.97 -28.79 -13.83
C ALA A 113 -0.96 -28.05 -12.49
N VAL A 114 -1.09 -28.76 -11.36
CA VAL A 114 -1.28 -28.13 -10.04
C VAL A 114 -0.19 -27.12 -9.68
N LYS A 115 1.09 -27.48 -9.89
CA LYS A 115 2.22 -26.59 -9.64
C LYS A 115 2.16 -25.32 -10.49
N GLU A 116 1.96 -25.48 -11.81
CA GLU A 116 1.83 -24.35 -12.74
C GLU A 116 0.61 -23.48 -12.41
N ASN A 117 -0.48 -24.09 -11.95
CA ASN A 117 -1.67 -23.38 -11.52
C ASN A 117 -1.38 -22.45 -10.34
N ILE A 118 -0.74 -22.98 -9.29
CA ILE A 118 -0.32 -22.19 -8.11
C ILE A 118 0.60 -21.05 -8.55
N GLU A 119 1.64 -21.35 -9.32
CA GLU A 119 2.60 -20.36 -9.85
C GLU A 119 1.88 -19.25 -10.64
N LYS A 120 0.93 -19.61 -11.51
CA LYS A 120 0.14 -18.68 -12.32
C LYS A 120 -0.78 -17.79 -11.48
N ILE A 121 -1.34 -18.31 -10.38
CA ILE A 121 -2.16 -17.50 -9.47
C ILE A 121 -1.28 -16.47 -8.75
N ILE A 122 -0.13 -16.89 -8.24
CA ILE A 122 0.75 -16.03 -7.43
C ILE A 122 1.55 -15.01 -8.25
N GLU A 123 1.40 -14.96 -9.57
CA GLU A 123 1.91 -13.84 -10.37
C GLU A 123 1.26 -12.49 -10.01
N TYR A 124 -0.04 -12.52 -9.67
CA TYR A 124 -0.88 -11.32 -9.43
C TYR A 124 -1.90 -11.49 -8.29
N SER A 125 -1.87 -12.60 -7.55
CA SER A 125 -2.84 -12.86 -6.48
C SER A 125 -2.20 -13.56 -5.30
N THR A 126 -2.51 -13.08 -4.12
CA THR A 126 -1.96 -13.60 -2.87
C THR A 126 -2.67 -14.88 -2.42
N ILE A 127 -1.93 -15.73 -1.72
CA ILE A 127 -2.51 -16.86 -0.98
C ILE A 127 -3.30 -16.30 0.21
N PRO A 128 -4.53 -16.76 0.50
CA PRO A 128 -5.33 -16.26 1.63
C PRO A 128 -4.54 -16.25 2.95
N GLY A 129 -4.61 -15.15 3.69
CA GLY A 129 -3.78 -14.90 4.89
C GLY A 129 -2.46 -14.19 4.62
N THR A 130 -2.14 -13.91 3.35
CA THR A 130 -0.90 -13.22 2.95
C THR A 130 -1.14 -11.92 2.17
N SER A 131 -2.40 -11.55 1.97
CA SER A 131 -2.76 -10.33 1.26
C SER A 131 -2.54 -9.09 2.10
N ARG A 132 -1.84 -8.09 1.56
CA ARG A 132 -1.74 -6.76 2.19
C ARG A 132 -3.09 -6.03 2.25
N HIS A 133 -4.05 -6.38 1.40
CA HIS A 133 -5.42 -5.88 1.52
C HIS A 133 -6.11 -6.31 2.82
N HIS A 134 -5.60 -7.31 3.54
CA HIS A 134 -6.08 -7.64 4.88
C HIS A 134 -5.85 -6.50 5.89
N TRP A 135 -4.91 -5.60 5.60
CA TRP A 135 -4.48 -4.57 6.53
C TRP A 135 -5.33 -3.30 6.48
N GLY A 136 -6.17 -3.15 5.44
CA GLY A 136 -6.95 -1.93 5.23
C GLY A 136 -6.10 -0.69 4.92
N THR A 137 -4.83 -0.90 4.57
CA THR A 137 -3.86 0.12 4.17
C THR A 137 -3.64 0.17 2.67
N ASP A 138 -4.08 -0.87 1.94
CA ASP A 138 -3.73 -1.11 0.55
C ASP A 138 -4.95 -0.99 -0.37
N LEU A 139 -4.72 -0.43 -1.56
CA LEU A 139 -5.71 -0.11 -2.57
C LEU A 139 -5.19 -0.43 -3.97
N ASP A 140 -6.09 -0.91 -4.83
CA ASP A 140 -5.90 -0.92 -6.28
C ASP A 140 -6.68 0.25 -6.87
N ILE A 141 -5.97 1.24 -7.43
CA ILE A 141 -6.56 2.49 -7.96
C ILE A 141 -6.28 2.70 -9.45
N ILE A 142 -7.26 3.27 -10.14
CA ILE A 142 -7.17 3.62 -11.57
C ILE A 142 -7.70 5.04 -11.81
N ASP A 143 -7.45 5.59 -12.99
CA ASP A 143 -8.17 6.77 -13.47
C ASP A 143 -9.45 6.37 -14.21
N GLY A 144 -10.61 6.83 -13.72
CA GLY A 144 -11.92 6.61 -14.33
C GLY A 144 -12.45 7.78 -15.16
N THR A 145 -11.65 8.79 -15.48
CA THR A 145 -12.10 9.96 -16.28
C THR A 145 -12.70 9.58 -17.62
N ARG A 146 -12.18 8.53 -18.26
CA ARG A 146 -12.59 8.04 -19.59
C ARG A 146 -13.40 6.74 -19.53
N GLY A 147 -13.97 6.43 -18.37
CA GLY A 147 -14.61 5.15 -18.10
C GLY A 147 -13.63 4.08 -17.60
N ILE A 148 -14.18 2.95 -17.16
CA ILE A 148 -13.42 1.83 -16.57
C ILE A 148 -13.34 0.72 -17.62
N PRO A 149 -12.13 0.29 -18.05
CA PRO A 149 -12.00 -0.81 -18.99
C PRO A 149 -12.40 -2.14 -18.33
N ALA A 150 -12.68 -3.17 -19.13
CA ALA A 150 -13.08 -4.49 -18.61
C ALA A 150 -11.97 -5.17 -17.79
N ASP A 151 -10.70 -4.88 -18.10
CA ASP A 151 -9.51 -5.35 -17.39
C ASP A 151 -8.75 -4.18 -16.74
N PRO A 152 -9.31 -3.54 -15.69
CA PRO A 152 -8.78 -2.28 -15.15
C PRO A 152 -7.41 -2.41 -14.49
N LEU A 153 -7.09 -3.59 -13.96
CA LEU A 153 -5.80 -3.90 -13.33
C LEU A 153 -4.89 -4.58 -14.34
N ASN A 154 -4.50 -3.82 -15.36
CA ASN A 154 -3.60 -4.27 -16.42
C ASN A 154 -2.55 -3.19 -16.70
N GLU A 155 -1.29 -3.60 -16.69
CA GLU A 155 -0.11 -2.73 -16.81
C GLU A 155 -0.15 -1.88 -18.09
N LYS A 156 -0.67 -2.45 -19.18
CA LYS A 156 -0.80 -1.77 -20.48
C LYS A 156 -1.51 -0.42 -20.41
N HIS A 157 -2.41 -0.23 -19.44
CA HIS A 157 -3.13 1.02 -19.28
C HIS A 157 -2.23 2.12 -18.69
N PHE A 158 -1.22 1.77 -17.91
CA PHE A 158 -0.33 2.68 -17.20
C PHE A 158 0.99 2.94 -17.97
N ASN A 159 1.38 2.02 -18.85
CA ASN A 159 2.57 2.15 -19.69
C ASN A 159 2.46 3.30 -20.69
N GLU A 160 3.58 3.70 -21.29
CA GLU A 160 3.61 4.76 -22.31
C GLU A 160 2.59 4.48 -23.42
N GLY A 161 1.81 5.50 -23.78
CA GLY A 161 0.68 5.38 -24.73
C GLY A 161 -0.61 4.78 -24.14
N GLY A 162 -0.57 4.24 -22.92
CA GLY A 162 -1.74 3.74 -22.19
C GLY A 162 -2.69 4.85 -21.73
N SER A 163 -3.97 4.50 -21.55
CA SER A 163 -5.04 5.44 -21.18
C SER A 163 -4.86 6.10 -19.81
N MET A 164 -4.14 5.44 -18.90
CA MET A 164 -3.84 5.86 -17.53
C MET A 164 -2.38 6.31 -17.36
N HIS A 165 -1.61 6.44 -18.45
CA HIS A 165 -0.20 6.81 -18.37
C HIS A 165 0.04 8.14 -17.66
N LYS A 166 -0.74 9.18 -17.98
CA LYS A 166 -0.66 10.49 -17.30
C LYS A 166 -1.01 10.40 -15.82
N PHE A 167 -1.98 9.55 -15.48
CA PHE A 167 -2.36 9.31 -14.08
C PHE A 167 -1.23 8.59 -13.33
N LYS A 168 -0.53 7.66 -13.98
CA LYS A 168 0.64 7.00 -13.40
C LYS A 168 1.75 7.98 -13.05
N ILE A 169 2.09 8.87 -13.99
CA ILE A 169 3.08 9.94 -13.75
C ILE A 169 2.66 10.79 -12.56
N TRP A 170 1.39 11.18 -12.50
CA TRP A 170 0.86 11.95 -11.37
C TRP A 170 0.98 11.20 -10.04
N LEU A 171 0.67 9.91 -10.01
CA LEU A 171 0.82 9.09 -8.80
C LEU A 171 2.28 9.02 -8.33
N ASP A 172 3.23 8.84 -9.26
CA ASP A 172 4.66 8.76 -8.93
C ASP A 172 5.18 10.05 -8.30
N GLU A 173 4.67 11.21 -8.73
CA GLU A 173 5.07 12.52 -8.23
C GLU A 173 4.34 12.95 -6.95
N ASN A 174 3.15 12.41 -6.68
CA ASN A 174 2.23 12.97 -5.67
C ASN A 174 1.80 12.00 -4.57
N ALA A 175 1.74 10.69 -4.80
CA ALA A 175 1.17 9.74 -3.83
C ALA A 175 1.89 9.78 -2.47
N SER A 176 3.22 9.93 -2.48
CA SER A 176 4.04 9.95 -1.26
C SER A 176 3.76 11.16 -0.36
N LYS A 177 3.24 12.27 -0.91
CA LYS A 177 2.83 13.47 -0.14
C LYS A 177 1.69 13.18 0.84
N TYR A 178 0.90 12.14 0.55
CA TYR A 178 -0.20 11.65 1.40
C TYR A 178 0.15 10.32 2.08
N GLY A 179 1.44 9.93 2.07
CA GLY A 179 1.92 8.70 2.67
C GLY A 179 1.62 7.41 1.88
N PHE A 180 1.16 7.50 0.63
CA PHE A 180 0.92 6.35 -0.22
C PHE A 180 2.13 6.02 -1.10
N TYR A 181 2.46 4.73 -1.18
CA TYR A 181 3.60 4.24 -1.95
C TYR A 181 3.21 3.03 -2.77
N LEU A 182 3.74 2.96 -3.99
CA LEU A 182 3.61 1.79 -4.85
C LEU A 182 4.29 0.58 -4.20
N VAL A 183 3.58 -0.54 -4.08
CA VAL A 183 4.11 -1.74 -3.40
C VAL A 183 4.94 -2.59 -4.34
N TYR A 184 4.39 -2.91 -5.52
CA TYR A 184 5.02 -3.80 -6.48
C TYR A 184 5.57 -2.97 -7.65
N THR A 185 6.83 -2.57 -7.55
CA THR A 185 7.53 -1.70 -8.53
C THR A 185 7.94 -2.44 -9.79
N ASP A 186 8.15 -1.68 -10.88
CA ASP A 186 8.76 -2.13 -12.13
C ASP A 186 10.28 -2.26 -11.98
N ASN A 187 10.71 -3.25 -11.21
CA ASN A 187 12.11 -3.59 -11.02
C ASN A 187 12.33 -5.02 -11.48
N SER A 188 13.12 -5.19 -12.55
CA SER A 188 13.42 -6.49 -13.17
C SER A 188 14.16 -7.47 -12.25
N ALA A 189 14.77 -6.98 -11.16
CA ALA A 189 15.37 -7.83 -10.14
C ALA A 189 14.32 -8.52 -9.26
N ARG A 190 13.10 -7.97 -9.16
CA ARG A 190 12.03 -8.54 -8.34
C ARG A 190 11.57 -9.89 -8.88
N LYS A 191 11.29 -10.83 -7.98
CA LYS A 191 10.93 -12.23 -8.33
C LYS A 191 9.49 -12.62 -7.99
N GLY A 192 8.87 -11.89 -7.07
CA GLY A 192 7.51 -12.16 -6.61
C GLY A 192 6.41 -11.69 -7.54
N PHE A 193 5.41 -11.03 -6.95
CA PHE A 193 4.33 -10.42 -7.72
C PHE A 193 4.88 -9.49 -8.80
N LYS A 194 4.28 -9.57 -9.98
CA LYS A 194 4.63 -8.75 -11.14
C LYS A 194 4.42 -7.27 -10.84
N TYR A 195 4.83 -6.42 -11.77
CA TYR A 195 4.60 -4.98 -11.66
C TYR A 195 3.09 -4.68 -11.57
N GLU A 196 2.67 -3.96 -10.54
CA GLU A 196 1.27 -3.58 -10.32
C GLU A 196 1.17 -2.06 -10.15
N PRO A 197 1.18 -1.27 -11.25
CA PRO A 197 1.17 0.21 -11.21
C PRO A 197 -0.04 0.84 -10.50
N TRP A 198 -1.04 0.04 -10.15
CA TRP A 198 -2.27 0.44 -9.46
C TRP A 198 -2.21 0.23 -7.94
N HIS A 199 -1.26 -0.55 -7.42
CA HIS A 199 -1.31 -1.07 -6.06
C HIS A 199 -0.51 -0.21 -5.07
N PHE A 200 -1.22 0.60 -4.28
CA PHE A 200 -0.62 1.55 -3.32
C PHE A 200 -0.97 1.19 -1.88
N THR A 201 -0.01 1.39 -0.98
CA THR A 201 -0.16 1.20 0.46
C THR A 201 0.10 2.49 1.23
N TYR A 202 -0.62 2.71 2.33
CA TYR A 202 -0.29 3.76 3.28
C TYR A 202 0.81 3.32 4.25
N LYS A 203 2.01 3.89 4.06
CA LYS A 203 3.26 3.42 4.69
C LYS A 203 3.22 3.44 6.22
N ALA A 204 2.72 4.52 6.82
CA ALA A 204 2.84 4.73 8.27
C ALA A 204 2.15 3.63 9.12
N ILE A 205 1.17 2.92 8.57
CA ILE A 205 0.52 1.78 9.23
C ILE A 205 0.98 0.45 8.65
N SER A 206 1.22 0.37 7.33
CA SER A 206 1.55 -0.90 6.69
C SER A 206 2.96 -1.40 6.98
N GLU A 207 3.93 -0.53 7.23
CA GLU A 207 5.29 -0.88 7.63
C GLU A 207 5.34 -1.56 9.01
N PRO A 208 4.74 -1.01 10.08
CA PRO A 208 4.71 -1.68 11.38
C PRO A 208 3.84 -2.95 11.35
N MET A 209 2.77 -3.00 10.53
CA MET A 209 2.04 -4.26 10.26
C MET A 209 2.92 -5.30 9.58
N LEU A 210 3.77 -4.91 8.61
CA LEU A 210 4.74 -5.81 7.99
C LEU A 210 5.77 -6.33 9.00
N GLN A 211 6.27 -5.50 9.92
CA GLN A 211 7.19 -5.96 10.97
C GLN A 211 6.52 -6.96 11.91
N ALA A 212 5.25 -6.77 12.25
CA ALA A 212 4.48 -7.74 13.03
C ALA A 212 4.23 -9.03 12.22
N TYR A 213 3.86 -8.90 10.94
CA TYR A 213 3.61 -10.01 10.03
C TYR A 213 4.86 -10.90 9.84
N LYS A 214 6.05 -10.31 9.72
CA LYS A 214 7.33 -11.02 9.60
C LYS A 214 7.59 -12.00 10.75
N LYS A 215 7.03 -11.74 11.94
CA LYS A 215 7.19 -12.58 13.15
C LYS A 215 6.22 -13.78 13.17
N LEU A 216 5.25 -13.84 12.26
CA LEU A 216 4.30 -14.95 12.20
C LEU A 216 4.96 -16.22 11.65
N ASP A 217 4.52 -17.36 12.17
CA ASP A 217 4.77 -18.67 11.55
C ASP A 217 3.88 -18.81 10.31
N ILE A 218 4.39 -18.35 9.17
CA ILE A 218 3.64 -18.35 7.92
C ILE A 218 3.32 -19.77 7.44
N LYS A 219 4.21 -20.73 7.75
CA LYS A 219 4.01 -22.14 7.39
C LYS A 219 2.76 -22.66 8.08
N LYS A 220 2.65 -22.42 9.39
CA LYS A 220 1.45 -22.76 10.16
C LYS A 220 0.19 -22.10 9.59
N VAL A 221 0.25 -20.81 9.29
CA VAL A 221 -0.89 -20.08 8.68
C VAL A 221 -1.33 -20.73 7.38
N LEU A 222 -0.41 -21.04 6.47
CA LEU A 222 -0.74 -21.59 5.15
C LEU A 222 -1.24 -23.03 5.21
N GLN A 223 -0.72 -23.84 6.13
CA GLN A 223 -1.08 -25.26 6.27
C GLN A 223 -2.41 -25.48 7.02
N GLU A 224 -2.71 -24.70 8.08
CA GLU A 224 -3.94 -24.85 8.87
C GLU A 224 -5.21 -24.50 8.09
N ASN A 225 -5.07 -23.68 7.05
CA ASN A 225 -6.17 -23.10 6.30
C ASN A 225 -6.80 -24.04 5.26
N LYS A 226 -6.21 -25.23 5.01
CA LYS A 226 -6.72 -26.26 4.09
C LYS A 226 -7.23 -25.71 2.74
N LEU A 227 -6.44 -24.82 2.13
CA LEU A 227 -6.78 -24.19 0.85
C LEU A 227 -6.73 -25.21 -0.30
N LEU A 228 -7.47 -24.95 -1.38
CA LEU A 228 -7.32 -25.77 -2.60
C LEU A 228 -5.88 -25.70 -3.10
N GLY A 229 -5.24 -26.85 -3.28
CA GLY A 229 -3.85 -26.96 -3.70
C GLY A 229 -2.83 -26.85 -2.57
N SER A 230 -3.26 -26.62 -1.32
CA SER A 230 -2.35 -26.43 -0.17
C SER A 230 -1.51 -27.66 0.17
N GLU A 231 -1.91 -28.85 -0.27
CA GLU A 231 -1.09 -30.07 -0.19
C GLU A 231 0.24 -29.97 -0.96
N ASN A 232 0.38 -28.98 -1.84
CA ASN A 232 1.60 -28.69 -2.60
C ASN A 232 2.43 -27.55 -2.00
N PHE A 233 2.00 -26.96 -0.87
CA PHE A 233 2.76 -25.93 -0.17
C PHE A 233 3.86 -26.59 0.67
N THR A 234 4.89 -27.07 -0.02
CA THR A 234 6.10 -27.61 0.61
C THR A 234 6.85 -26.51 1.37
N ASP A 235 7.73 -26.91 2.29
CA ASP A 235 8.56 -25.96 3.04
C ASP A 235 9.39 -25.05 2.10
N ASP A 236 10.01 -25.65 1.08
CA ASP A 236 10.76 -24.90 0.05
C ASP A 236 9.88 -23.90 -0.71
N PHE A 237 8.65 -24.29 -1.04
CA PHE A 237 7.70 -23.40 -1.69
C PHE A 237 7.33 -22.24 -0.76
N ILE A 238 7.03 -22.51 0.51
CA ILE A 238 6.62 -21.49 1.49
C ILE A 238 7.75 -20.50 1.74
N GLU A 239 8.98 -20.97 1.91
CA GLU A 239 10.15 -20.10 2.10
C GLU A 239 10.42 -19.23 0.86
N LYS A 240 10.35 -19.83 -0.33
CA LYS A 240 10.45 -19.09 -1.59
C LYS A 240 9.34 -18.04 -1.70
N TYR A 241 8.09 -18.41 -1.47
CA TYR A 241 6.94 -17.53 -1.53
C TYR A 241 7.05 -16.38 -0.53
N ARG A 242 7.50 -16.65 0.69
CA ARG A 242 7.73 -15.62 1.71
C ARG A 242 8.79 -14.63 1.24
N LYS A 243 9.94 -15.12 0.75
CA LYS A 243 11.03 -14.26 0.29
C LYS A 243 10.64 -13.44 -0.94
N GLU A 244 10.04 -14.08 -1.93
CA GLU A 244 9.78 -13.49 -3.25
C GLU A 244 8.44 -12.78 -3.30
N ASN A 245 7.33 -13.37 -2.89
CA ASN A 245 6.02 -12.73 -3.04
C ASN A 245 5.65 -11.81 -1.88
N ILE A 246 5.95 -12.19 -0.63
CA ILE A 246 5.56 -11.40 0.54
C ILE A 246 6.55 -10.27 0.81
N LEU A 247 7.85 -10.58 0.78
CA LEU A 247 8.90 -9.67 1.23
C LEU A 247 9.61 -8.90 0.09
N ASP A 248 9.45 -9.29 -1.17
CA ASP A 248 10.05 -8.58 -2.31
C ASP A 248 9.15 -7.46 -2.83
N ILE A 249 8.96 -6.45 -1.97
CA ILE A 249 8.20 -5.22 -2.26
C ILE A 249 9.13 -4.01 -2.39
N ASN A 250 8.57 -2.84 -2.69
CA ASN A 250 9.28 -1.56 -2.70
C ASN A 250 10.11 -1.36 -1.41
N PRO A 251 11.43 -1.15 -1.50
CA PRO A 251 12.29 -0.97 -0.31
C PRO A 251 11.92 0.22 0.58
N VAL A 252 11.22 1.23 0.05
CA VAL A 252 10.83 2.43 0.80
C VAL A 252 9.78 2.13 1.89
N ILE A 253 9.10 0.98 1.82
CA ILE A 253 8.00 0.57 2.73
C ILE A 253 8.31 -0.72 3.52
N LYS A 254 9.59 -1.09 3.67
CA LYS A 254 10.05 -2.38 4.23
C LYS A 254 10.42 -2.37 5.69
#